data_AF-A0AAD5R937-F1
#
_entry.id   AF-A0AAD5R937-F1
#
_cell.length_a   1.000
_cell.length_b   1.000
_cell.length_c   1.000
_cell.angle_alpha   90.00
_cell.angle_beta   90.00
_cell.angle_gamma   90.00
#
_symmetry.space_group_name_H-M   'P 1'
#
loop_
_entity.id
_entity.type
_entity.pdbx_description
1 polymer ?
#
loop_
_entity_poly.entity_id
_entity_poly.type
_entity_poly.pdbx_seq_one_letter_code
_entity_poly.pdbx_strand_id
1 'polypeptide(L)'
;MSTAGGVSTTLTEFEQQYSLQTSEVTATIARLPTLPASDRPASVMAVQRVLNDVAELLEQMELAVRDLAAGSSERNKYELRVRSYQSDKRLLDNELEKAIKRLRETADRDELLAYDEAVEMDQQEEQL
;
A
#
# COMPACT_ATOMS: atom_id res chain seq x y z
N MET A 1 5.72 39.07 -8.33
CA MET A 1 5.11 38.59 -7.07
C MET A 1 5.66 37.19 -6.81
N SER A 2 6.25 36.96 -5.64
CA SER A 2 6.96 35.72 -5.29
C SER A 2 6.01 34.54 -5.15
N THR A 3 5.75 33.81 -6.23
CA THR A 3 5.00 32.54 -6.20
C THR A 3 5.89 31.35 -5.83
N ALA A 4 7.21 31.45 -6.04
CA ALA A 4 8.16 30.37 -5.77
C ALA A 4 8.21 29.93 -4.29
N GLY A 5 8.06 30.88 -3.35
CA GLY A 5 8.05 30.57 -1.92
C GLY A 5 6.81 29.76 -1.48
N GLY A 6 5.65 29.98 -2.12
CA GLY A 6 4.43 29.23 -1.83
C GLY A 6 4.49 27.79 -2.32
N VAL A 7 5.02 27.57 -3.52
CA VAL A 7 5.14 26.22 -4.12
C VAL A 7 6.07 25.32 -3.31
N SER A 8 7.18 25.86 -2.77
CA SER A 8 8.11 25.09 -1.94
C SER A 8 7.48 24.60 -0.62
N THR A 9 6.63 25.43 0.00
CA THR A 9 5.87 25.05 1.20
C THR A 9 4.86 23.95 0.88
N THR A 10 4.11 24.09 -0.22
CA THR A 10 3.14 23.07 -0.67
C THR A 10 3.82 21.73 -0.96
N LEU A 11 4.98 21.72 -1.61
CA LEU A 11 5.73 20.49 -1.88
C LEU A 11 6.21 19.81 -0.58
N THR A 12 6.58 20.61 0.44
CA THR A 12 6.97 20.07 1.75
C THR A 12 5.78 19.44 2.48
N GLU A 13 4.59 20.02 2.38
CA GLU A 13 3.35 19.46 2.94
C GLU A 13 2.98 18.14 2.23
N PHE A 14 3.12 18.09 0.91
CA PHE A 14 2.91 16.86 0.15
C PHE A 14 3.89 15.75 0.55
N GLU A 15 5.16 16.06 0.80
CA GLU A 15 6.14 15.09 1.29
C GLU A 15 5.75 14.51 2.66
N GLN A 16 5.23 15.34 3.56
CA GLN A 16 4.77 14.89 4.87
C GLN A 16 3.54 13.98 4.75
N GLN A 17 2.57 14.37 3.91
CA GLN A 17 1.39 13.56 3.66
C GLN A 17 1.75 12.20 3.04
N TYR A 18 2.64 12.21 2.04
CA TYR A 18 3.16 10.99 1.42
C TYR A 18 3.81 10.07 2.46
N SER A 19 4.67 10.62 3.33
CA SER A 19 5.33 9.85 4.38
C SER A 19 4.35 9.23 5.37
N LEU A 20 3.29 9.95 5.74
CA LEU A 20 2.27 9.45 6.66
C LEU A 20 1.47 8.31 6.02
N GLN A 21 0.96 8.53 4.81
CA GLN A 21 0.15 7.56 4.09
C GLN A 21 0.93 6.26 3.81
N THR A 22 2.18 6.36 3.36
CA THR A 22 3.00 5.17 3.06
C THR A 22 3.43 4.40 4.30
N SER A 23 3.64 5.09 5.43
CA SER A 23 3.86 4.44 6.73
C SER A 23 2.63 3.65 7.18
N GLU A 24 1.44 4.24 7.06
CA GLU A 24 0.17 3.57 7.38
C GLU A 24 -0.06 2.35 6.49
N VAL A 25 0.18 2.47 5.18
CA VAL A 25 0.12 1.36 4.21
C VAL A 25 1.05 0.24 4.64
N THR A 26 2.32 0.56 4.92
CA THR A 26 3.34 -0.43 5.30
C THR A 26 2.95 -1.16 6.59
N ALA A 27 2.52 -0.43 7.62
CA ALA A 27 2.09 -0.99 8.89
C ALA A 27 0.86 -1.89 8.72
N THR A 28 -0.09 -1.48 7.90
CA THR A 28 -1.32 -2.26 7.65
C THR A 28 -1.02 -3.54 6.89
N ILE A 29 -0.20 -3.48 5.82
CA ILE A 29 0.26 -4.66 5.07
C ILE A 29 0.95 -5.67 6.00
N ALA A 30 1.85 -5.20 6.87
CA ALA A 30 2.57 -6.04 7.82
C ALA A 30 1.62 -6.73 8.83
N ARG A 31 0.51 -6.07 9.18
CA ARG A 31 -0.49 -6.61 10.11
C ARG A 31 -1.50 -7.55 9.46
N LEU A 32 -1.70 -7.49 8.14
CA LEU A 32 -2.72 -8.29 7.43
C LEU A 32 -2.75 -9.79 7.83
N PRO A 33 -1.61 -10.51 7.96
CA PRO A 33 -1.62 -11.93 8.31
C PRO A 33 -2.13 -12.23 9.72
N THR A 34 -2.04 -11.26 10.65
CA THR A 34 -2.46 -11.43 12.05
C THR A 34 -3.92 -11.05 12.27
N LEU A 35 -4.58 -10.46 11.26
CA LEU A 35 -5.99 -10.12 11.33
C LEU A 35 -6.88 -11.37 11.20
N PRO A 36 -8.05 -11.39 11.86
CA PRO A 36 -9.11 -12.36 11.59
C PRO A 36 -9.49 -12.37 10.11
N ALA A 37 -9.84 -13.55 9.57
CA ALA A 37 -10.19 -13.69 8.16
C ALA A 37 -11.34 -12.77 7.72
N SER A 38 -12.29 -12.49 8.61
CA SER A 38 -13.41 -11.54 8.39
C SER A 38 -12.96 -10.10 8.14
N ASP A 39 -11.84 -9.68 8.74
CA ASP A 39 -11.42 -8.28 8.78
C ASP A 39 -10.43 -7.95 7.66
N ARG A 40 -9.73 -8.98 7.14
CA ARG A 40 -8.72 -8.86 6.08
C ARG A 40 -9.25 -8.15 4.83
N PRO A 41 -10.45 -8.45 4.27
CA PRO A 41 -10.95 -7.76 3.08
C PRO A 41 -11.11 -6.26 3.28
N ALA A 42 -11.65 -5.84 4.43
CA ALA A 42 -11.83 -4.42 4.75
C ALA A 42 -10.47 -3.71 4.88
N SER A 43 -9.48 -4.34 5.52
CA SER A 43 -8.13 -3.78 5.61
C SER A 43 -7.43 -3.70 4.25
N VAL A 44 -7.59 -4.70 3.38
CA VAL A 44 -7.05 -4.65 2.00
C VAL A 44 -7.69 -3.50 1.22
N MET A 45 -9.01 -3.33 1.30
CA MET A 45 -9.70 -2.21 0.65
C MET A 45 -9.22 -0.85 1.17
N ALA A 46 -8.98 -0.73 2.48
CA ALA A 46 -8.44 0.48 3.08
C ALA A 46 -7.05 0.81 2.52
N VAL A 47 -6.13 -0.17 2.47
CA VAL A 47 -4.79 0.01 1.89
C VAL A 47 -4.88 0.42 0.42
N GLN A 48 -5.74 -0.25 -0.37
CA GLN A 48 -5.90 0.07 -1.79
C GLN A 48 -6.41 1.50 -1.99
N ARG A 49 -7.32 1.98 -1.13
CA ARG A 49 -7.77 3.36 -1.15
C ARG A 49 -6.64 4.33 -0.86
N VAL A 50 -5.85 4.10 0.20
CA VAL A 50 -4.71 4.96 0.53
C VAL A 50 -3.67 4.97 -0.60
N LEU A 51 -3.42 3.83 -1.25
CA LEU A 51 -2.52 3.75 -2.41
C LEU A 51 -3.03 4.55 -3.64
N ASN A 52 -4.35 4.65 -3.82
CA ASN A 52 -4.95 5.51 -4.83
C ASN A 52 -4.80 6.99 -4.46
N ASP A 53 -5.04 7.34 -3.19
CA ASP A 53 -4.85 8.70 -2.69
C ASP A 53 -3.37 9.14 -2.82
N VAL A 54 -2.42 8.22 -2.58
CA VAL A 54 -0.99 8.44 -2.81
C VAL A 54 -0.69 8.66 -4.30
N ALA A 55 -1.36 7.94 -5.21
CA ALA A 55 -1.18 8.16 -6.65
C ALA A 55 -1.61 9.58 -7.05
N GLU A 56 -2.77 10.02 -6.57
CA GLU A 56 -3.28 11.38 -6.80
C GLU A 56 -2.34 12.44 -6.22
N LEU A 57 -1.85 12.22 -4.99
CA LEU A 57 -0.87 13.11 -4.36
C LEU A 57 0.40 13.24 -5.21
N LEU A 58 0.93 12.15 -5.75
CA LEU A 58 2.11 12.17 -6.60
C LEU A 58 1.87 12.91 -7.92
N GLU A 59 0.68 12.82 -8.50
CA GLU A 59 0.28 13.62 -9.67
C GLU A 59 0.25 15.12 -9.32
N GLN A 60 -0.31 15.48 -8.15
CA GLN A 60 -0.32 16.87 -7.68
C GLN A 60 1.10 17.39 -7.41
N MET A 61 1.98 16.56 -6.82
CA MET A 61 3.39 16.90 -6.65
C MET A 61 4.07 17.15 -8.00
N GLU A 62 3.86 16.29 -9.01
CA GLU A 62 4.41 16.53 -10.34
C GLU A 62 3.99 17.87 -10.93
N LEU A 63 2.71 18.21 -10.81
CA LEU A 63 2.19 19.50 -11.30
C LEU A 63 2.85 20.67 -10.58
N ALA A 64 2.93 20.63 -9.25
CA ALA A 64 3.59 21.66 -8.45
C ALA A 64 5.09 21.80 -8.77
N VAL A 65 5.78 20.69 -9.04
CA VAL A 65 7.19 20.71 -9.48
C VAL A 65 7.33 21.34 -10.85
N ARG A 66 6.38 21.14 -11.77
CA ARG A 66 6.41 21.75 -13.11
C ARG A 66 6.27 23.28 -13.06
N ASP A 67 5.61 23.81 -12.03
CA ASP A 67 5.45 25.25 -11.81
C ASP A 67 6.74 25.92 -11.28
N LEU A 68 7.70 25.15 -10.78
CA LEU A 68 9.02 25.66 -10.41
C LEU A 68 9.81 26.09 -11.65
N ALA A 69 10.69 27.07 -11.47
CA ALA A 69 11.55 27.58 -12.55
C ALA A 69 12.35 26.45 -13.21
N ALA A 70 12.25 26.35 -14.53
CA ALA A 70 12.96 25.33 -15.31
C ALA A 70 14.48 25.44 -15.10
N GLY A 71 15.14 24.29 -14.92
CA GLY A 71 16.59 24.22 -14.67
C GLY A 71 17.03 24.68 -13.27
N SER A 72 16.11 25.08 -12.39
CA SER A 72 16.45 25.40 -11.00
C SER A 72 16.88 24.15 -10.23
N SER A 73 17.80 24.32 -9.28
CA SER A 73 18.25 23.24 -8.39
C SER A 73 17.09 22.65 -7.57
N GLU A 74 16.14 23.50 -7.17
CA GLU A 74 14.95 23.10 -6.43
C GLU A 74 14.03 22.20 -7.26
N ARG A 75 13.76 22.57 -8.52
CA ARG A 75 13.00 21.72 -9.44
C ARG A 75 13.67 20.36 -9.62
N ASN A 76 14.97 20.33 -9.91
CA ASN A 76 15.72 19.08 -10.09
C ASN A 76 15.66 18.18 -8.85
N LYS A 77 15.74 18.77 -7.65
CA LYS A 77 15.62 18.07 -6.37
C LYS A 77 14.25 17.41 -6.24
N TYR A 78 13.16 18.15 -6.45
CA TYR A 78 11.81 17.59 -6.28
C TYR A 78 11.41 16.64 -7.42
N GLU A 79 11.88 16.85 -8.66
CA GLU A 79 11.70 15.89 -9.76
C GLU A 79 12.31 14.51 -9.40
N LEU A 80 13.50 14.50 -8.80
CA LEU A 80 14.13 13.26 -8.33
C LEU A 80 13.33 12.60 -7.20
N ARG A 81 12.84 13.39 -6.25
CA ARG A 81 12.03 12.86 -5.12
C ARG A 81 10.72 12.25 -5.61
N VAL A 82 9.98 12.93 -6.48
CA VAL A 82 8.72 12.42 -7.03
C VAL A 82 8.96 11.10 -7.78
N ARG A 83 10.02 10.99 -8.58
CA ARG A 83 10.40 9.72 -9.23
C ARG A 83 10.71 8.60 -8.24
N SER A 84 11.39 8.92 -7.13
CA SER A 84 11.64 7.96 -6.05
C SER A 84 10.33 7.47 -5.45
N TYR A 85 9.44 8.40 -5.08
CA TYR A 85 8.16 8.07 -4.47
C TYR A 85 7.24 7.27 -5.40
N GLN A 86 7.26 7.54 -6.69
CA GLN A 86 6.55 6.70 -7.67
C GLN A 86 7.09 5.27 -7.72
N SER A 87 8.40 5.11 -7.59
CA SER A 87 9.04 3.79 -7.55
C SER A 87 8.67 3.05 -6.26
N ASP A 88 8.70 3.75 -5.12
CA ASP A 88 8.32 3.23 -3.81
C ASP A 88 6.84 2.82 -3.79
N LYS A 89 5.93 3.64 -4.33
CA LYS A 89 4.51 3.28 -4.46
C LYS A 89 4.31 1.99 -5.25
N ARG A 90 5.05 1.79 -6.35
CA ARG A 90 4.99 0.53 -7.12
C ARG A 90 5.48 -0.65 -6.29
N LEU A 91 6.46 -0.46 -5.41
CA LEU A 91 6.88 -1.52 -4.48
C LEU A 91 5.76 -1.85 -3.49
N LEU A 92 5.09 -0.84 -2.93
CA LEU A 92 3.95 -1.04 -2.01
C LEU A 92 2.76 -1.75 -2.70
N ASP A 93 2.44 -1.41 -3.95
CA ASP A 93 1.42 -2.12 -4.74
C ASP A 93 1.77 -3.62 -4.85
N ASN A 94 3.03 -3.92 -5.20
CA ASN A 94 3.52 -5.29 -5.33
C ASN A 94 3.54 -6.03 -3.97
N GLU A 95 3.84 -5.34 -2.88
CA GLU A 95 3.82 -5.91 -1.54
C GLU A 95 2.40 -6.25 -1.10
N LEU A 96 1.43 -5.38 -1.37
CA LEU A 96 0.02 -5.67 -1.12
C LEU A 96 -0.45 -6.88 -1.93
N GLU A 97 -0.13 -6.95 -3.23
CA GLU A 97 -0.50 -8.09 -4.08
C GLU A 97 0.08 -9.40 -3.54
N LYS A 98 1.36 -9.41 -3.16
CA LYS A 98 2.02 -10.57 -2.54
C LYS A 98 1.37 -10.94 -1.22
N ALA A 99 1.00 -9.96 -0.38
CA ALA A 99 0.31 -10.22 0.87
C ALA A 99 -1.05 -10.87 0.63
N ILE A 100 -1.85 -10.35 -0.31
CA ILE A 100 -3.15 -10.94 -0.69
C ILE A 100 -2.98 -12.38 -1.18
N LYS A 101 -1.98 -12.64 -2.03
CA LYS A 101 -1.70 -13.98 -2.54
C LYS A 101 -1.38 -14.97 -1.40
N ARG A 102 -0.50 -14.59 -0.47
CA ARG A 102 -0.15 -15.42 0.69
C ARG A 102 -1.37 -15.72 1.57
N LEU A 103 -2.26 -14.75 1.76
CA LEU A 103 -3.48 -14.94 2.54
C LEU A 103 -4.41 -15.98 1.91
N ARG A 104 -4.54 -15.98 0.58
CA ARG A 104 -5.33 -16.98 -0.15
C ARG A 104 -4.71 -18.37 -0.04
N GLU A 105 -3.42 -18.49 -0.32
CA GLU A 105 -2.69 -19.76 -0.19
C GLU A 105 -2.79 -20.37 1.22
N THR A 106 -2.79 -19.53 2.25
CA THR A 106 -2.97 -19.98 3.64
C THR A 106 -4.39 -20.47 3.90
N ALA A 107 -5.40 -19.74 3.42
CA ALA A 107 -6.80 -20.13 3.57
C ALA A 107 -7.11 -21.44 2.85
N ASP A 108 -6.64 -21.60 1.61
CA ASP A 108 -6.80 -22.85 0.84
C ASP A 108 -6.16 -24.04 1.57
N ARG A 109 -5.01 -23.83 2.21
CA ARG A 109 -4.36 -24.87 3.04
C ARG A 109 -5.18 -25.23 4.26
N ASP A 110 -5.70 -24.24 4.98
CA ASP A 110 -6.49 -24.47 6.21
C ASP A 110 -7.81 -25.20 5.88
N GLU A 111 -8.44 -24.87 4.74
CA GLU A 111 -9.63 -25.58 4.25
C GLU A 111 -9.35 -27.05 3.90
N LEU A 112 -8.22 -27.33 3.24
CA LEU A 112 -7.81 -28.72 2.94
C LEU A 112 -7.56 -29.53 4.21
N LEU A 113 -6.88 -28.96 5.21
CA LEU A 113 -6.63 -29.63 6.48
C LEU A 113 -7.93 -29.92 7.25
N ALA A 114 -8.90 -28.99 7.21
CA ALA A 114 -10.20 -29.20 7.83
C ALA A 114 -11.03 -30.31 7.14
N TYR A 115 -10.88 -30.45 5.81
CA TYR A 115 -11.52 -31.55 5.08
C TYR A 115 -10.91 -32.90 5.44
N ASP A 116 -9.57 -33.00 5.51
CA ASP A 116 -8.87 -34.23 5.88
C ASP A 116 -9.27 -34.69 7.30
N GLU A 117 -9.35 -33.77 8.27
CA GLU A 117 -9.80 -34.06 9.63
C GLU A 117 -11.26 -34.57 9.67
N ALA A 118 -12.16 -33.94 8.90
CA ALA A 118 -13.55 -34.38 8.81
C ALA A 118 -13.70 -35.78 8.21
N VAL A 119 -12.90 -36.11 7.19
CA VAL A 119 -12.89 -37.44 6.56
C VAL A 119 -12.34 -38.50 7.52
N GLU A 120 -11.30 -38.18 8.31
CA GLU A 120 -10.77 -39.10 9.32
C GLU A 120 -11.78 -39.38 10.44
N MET A 121 -12.56 -38.38 10.86
CA MET A 121 -13.61 -38.56 11.87
C MET A 121 -14.76 -39.45 11.38
N ASP A 122 -15.24 -39.23 10.15
CA ASP A 122 -16.35 -40.00 9.55
C ASP A 122 -15.99 -41.51 9.45
N GLN A 123 -14.74 -41.80 9.08
CA GLN A 123 -14.22 -43.18 9.02
C GLN A 123 -14.12 -43.87 10.38
N GLN A 124 -13.96 -43.12 11.49
CA GLN A 124 -13.93 -43.68 12.84
C GLN A 124 -15.35 -43.96 13.38
N GLU A 125 -16.34 -43.14 13.02
CA GLU A 125 -17.74 -43.36 13.41
C GLU A 125 -18.36 -44.57 12.69
N GLU A 126 -18.02 -44.83 11.42
CA GLU A 126 -18.51 -46.01 10.68
C GLU A 126 -17.92 -47.36 11.17
N GLN A 127 -16.87 -47.33 11.99
CA GLN A 127 -16.19 -48.54 12.51
C GLN A 127 -16.64 -48.94 13.94
N LEU A 128 -17.64 -48.27 14.50
CA LEU A 128 -18.27 -48.54 15.81
C LEU A 128 -19.69 -49.10 15.66
#